data_AF-A0A0S8KTZ2-F1
#
_entry.id   AF-A0A0S8KTZ2-F1
#
_cell.length_a   1.000
_cell.length_b   1.000
_cell.length_c   1.000
_cell.angle_alpha   90.00
_cell.angle_beta   90.00
_cell.angle_gamma   90.00
#
_symmetry.space_group_name_H-M   'P 1'
#
loop_
_entity.id
_entity.type
_entity.pdbx_description
1 polymer ?
#
loop_
_entity_poly.entity_id
_entity_poly.type
_entity_poly.pdbx_seq_one_letter_code
_entity_poly.pdbx_strand_id
1 'polypeptide(L)'
;MKNAIYLLITALILSSCGSSKKMMQMGNYDAAINKSVKQLRKKPDSPKDADILDRAYRLANEQDQERVRFLERENNPNNYDEVFAIYSRLKNRQSLVRTVLPLNVAGRQVDYEYVDYDTQIIKAKRIAAEYYYGSGQELMKTGTKDAYRQAFIEMSKAQEYSGGMYPELNELIEEARFKGISRVLVRVNNLTHMKLDPVFEQDLLEIDTRNLENDWVEYHFKHLNEDIAYDYDILVNLEMITVSPDEVNEKDELFKKKVEDGFEYVLDANGNVMKDTAGNDIKLPKYKTLQCTMIETHQFKSARIDGNVEILSNNPKKLIRKEPIGAEHIFDHASARAVGDVEALDEEALYMIEQEAIPFPNDFEMIFNCTETLKPAIRQGIYRNRQFIY
;
A
#
# COMPACT_ATOMS: atom_id res chain seq x y z
N MET A 1 -8.06 28.12 29.08
CA MET A 1 -6.97 27.80 28.13
C MET A 1 -7.42 27.85 26.66
N LYS A 2 -8.50 27.18 26.26
CA LYS A 2 -9.03 27.25 24.88
C LYS A 2 -9.31 28.68 24.39
N ASN A 3 -9.91 29.53 25.24
CA ASN A 3 -10.21 30.94 24.89
C ASN A 3 -8.96 31.81 24.71
N ALA A 4 -7.86 31.50 25.40
CA ALA A 4 -6.58 32.20 25.24
C ALA A 4 -5.89 31.77 23.93
N ILE A 5 -6.04 30.52 23.53
CA ILE A 5 -5.55 30.01 22.24
C ILE A 5 -6.31 30.65 21.08
N TYR A 6 -7.64 30.80 21.18
CA TYR A 6 -8.42 31.52 20.16
C TYR A 6 -8.02 33.00 20.07
N LEU A 7 -7.79 33.68 21.20
CA LEU A 7 -7.29 35.06 21.22
C LEU A 7 -5.88 35.19 20.63
N LEU A 8 -4.99 34.23 20.90
CA LEU A 8 -3.63 34.20 20.35
C LEU A 8 -3.64 33.93 18.83
N ILE A 9 -4.46 32.99 18.36
CA ILE A 9 -4.64 32.69 16.93
C ILE A 9 -5.24 33.89 16.20
N THR A 10 -6.24 34.56 16.79
CA THR A 10 -6.87 35.75 16.20
C THR A 10 -5.90 36.93 16.18
N ALA A 11 -5.07 37.11 17.22
CA ALA A 11 -4.01 38.11 17.26
C ALA A 11 -2.89 37.81 16.21
N LEU A 12 -2.53 36.55 16.00
CA LEU A 12 -1.59 36.15 14.95
C LEU A 12 -2.15 36.46 13.55
N ILE A 13 -3.44 36.17 13.30
CA ILE A 13 -4.10 36.45 12.02
C ILE A 13 -4.19 37.97 11.76
N LEU A 14 -4.43 38.78 12.80
CA LEU A 14 -4.50 40.25 12.68
C LEU A 14 -3.11 40.92 12.52
N SER A 15 -2.04 40.28 13.01
CA SER A 15 -0.66 40.75 12.82
C SER A 15 -0.06 40.46 11.43
N SER A 16 -0.75 39.63 10.62
CA SER A 16 -0.39 39.31 9.23
C SER A 16 -0.56 40.49 8.26
N CYS A 17 -1.13 41.61 8.71
CA CYS A 17 -1.24 42.83 7.91
C CYS A 17 0.07 43.64 7.88
N GLY A 18 1.21 42.98 7.61
CA GLY A 18 2.51 43.63 7.48
C GLY A 18 2.51 44.69 6.39
N SER A 19 2.96 45.91 6.68
CA SER A 19 3.05 46.97 5.66
C SER A 19 4.02 46.55 4.54
N SER A 20 3.78 47.00 3.30
CA SER A 20 4.66 46.71 2.15
C SER A 20 6.11 47.14 2.41
N LYS A 21 6.30 48.23 3.16
CA LYS A 21 7.61 48.68 3.67
C LYS A 21 8.29 47.65 4.59
N LYS A 22 7.54 47.05 5.53
CA LYS A 22 8.05 46.02 6.45
C LYS A 22 8.41 44.73 5.71
N MET A 23 7.61 44.34 4.71
CA MET A 23 7.91 43.18 3.85
C MET A 23 9.21 43.36 3.06
N MET A 24 9.42 44.54 2.47
CA MET A 24 10.66 44.90 1.78
C MET A 24 11.88 44.90 2.72
N GLN A 25 11.74 45.45 3.93
CA GLN A 25 12.81 45.44 4.95
C GLN A 25 13.17 44.02 5.43
N MET A 26 12.25 43.06 5.29
CA MET A 26 12.45 41.65 5.63
C MET A 26 12.96 40.82 4.43
N GLY A 27 13.27 41.44 3.29
CA GLY A 27 13.72 40.76 2.07
C GLY A 27 12.60 40.05 1.29
N ASN A 28 11.33 40.21 1.68
CA ASN A 28 10.19 39.63 0.96
C ASN A 28 9.69 40.61 -0.10
N TYR A 29 10.49 40.78 -1.15
CA TYR A 29 10.24 41.77 -2.20
C TYR A 29 9.00 41.45 -3.03
N ASP A 30 8.75 40.18 -3.38
CA ASP A 30 7.57 39.81 -4.17
C ASP A 30 6.25 40.07 -3.42
N ALA A 31 6.20 39.86 -2.10
CA ALA A 31 5.02 40.24 -1.32
C ALA A 31 4.85 41.77 -1.26
N ALA A 32 5.96 42.52 -1.13
CA ALA A 32 5.94 43.98 -1.15
C ALA A 32 5.45 44.51 -2.51
N ILE A 33 5.88 43.92 -3.62
CA ILE A 33 5.43 44.24 -4.99
C ILE A 33 3.92 43.98 -5.12
N ASN A 34 3.47 42.76 -4.80
CA ASN A 34 2.06 42.38 -4.87
C ASN A 34 1.16 43.34 -4.09
N LYS A 35 1.56 43.67 -2.85
CA LYS A 35 0.81 44.60 -2.01
C LYS A 35 0.80 46.01 -2.59
N SER A 36 1.93 46.50 -3.09
CA SER A 36 2.04 47.87 -3.63
C SER A 36 1.27 48.01 -4.95
N VAL A 37 1.33 47.04 -5.85
CA VAL A 37 0.51 47.00 -7.08
C VAL A 37 -0.98 47.01 -6.74
N LYS A 38 -1.42 46.23 -5.75
CA LYS A 38 -2.81 46.22 -5.29
C LYS A 38 -3.26 47.59 -4.77
N GLN A 39 -2.39 48.32 -4.07
CA GLN A 39 -2.71 49.67 -3.60
C GLN A 39 -2.72 50.69 -4.75
N LEU A 40 -1.75 50.62 -5.66
CA LEU A 40 -1.66 51.54 -6.81
C LEU A 40 -2.83 51.38 -7.78
N ARG A 41 -3.36 50.16 -7.97
CA ARG A 41 -4.61 49.96 -8.71
C ARG A 41 -5.82 50.66 -8.09
N LYS A 42 -5.82 50.88 -6.77
CA LYS A 42 -6.88 51.61 -6.05
C LYS A 42 -6.61 53.11 -5.99
N LYS A 43 -5.35 53.49 -5.80
CA LYS A 43 -4.89 54.87 -5.70
C LYS A 43 -3.60 55.05 -6.54
N PRO A 44 -3.75 55.34 -7.85
CA PRO A 44 -2.61 55.44 -8.77
C PRO A 44 -1.56 56.47 -8.34
N ASP A 45 -1.99 57.59 -7.76
CA ASP A 45 -1.09 58.69 -7.34
C ASP A 45 -0.52 58.52 -5.93
N SER A 46 -0.47 57.31 -5.37
CA SER A 46 0.10 57.07 -4.04
C SER A 46 1.64 57.14 -4.08
N PRO A 47 2.30 58.21 -3.58
CA PRO A 47 3.76 58.34 -3.72
C PRO A 47 4.52 57.31 -2.90
N LYS A 48 3.94 56.90 -1.77
CA LYS A 48 4.49 55.88 -0.87
C LYS A 48 4.48 54.50 -1.51
N ASP A 49 3.36 54.09 -2.12
CA ASP A 49 3.25 52.76 -2.71
C ASP A 49 4.05 52.69 -4.02
N ALA A 50 4.18 53.80 -4.75
CA ALA A 50 5.05 53.92 -5.92
C ALA A 50 6.54 53.79 -5.55
N ASP A 51 7.03 54.46 -4.50
CA ASP A 51 8.42 54.31 -4.01
C ASP A 51 8.72 52.90 -3.51
N ILE A 52 7.80 52.27 -2.78
CA ILE A 52 7.98 50.88 -2.31
C ILE A 52 7.99 49.91 -3.48
N LEU A 53 7.11 50.11 -4.47
CA LEU A 53 7.08 49.26 -5.66
C LEU A 53 8.37 49.39 -6.47
N ASP A 54 8.87 50.61 -6.71
CA ASP A 54 10.11 50.83 -7.48
C ASP A 54 11.32 50.17 -6.82
N ARG A 55 11.50 50.38 -5.51
CA ARG A 55 12.60 49.74 -4.76
C ARG A 55 12.49 48.22 -4.74
N ALA A 56 11.32 47.68 -4.41
CA ALA A 56 11.12 46.24 -4.30
C ALA A 56 11.27 45.55 -5.66
N TYR A 57 10.77 46.17 -6.74
CA TYR A 57 10.90 45.62 -8.10
C TYR A 57 12.37 45.56 -8.56
N ARG A 58 13.15 46.62 -8.33
CA ARG A 58 14.58 46.66 -8.67
C ARG A 58 15.37 45.59 -7.90
N LEU A 59 15.20 45.54 -6.58
CA LEU A 59 15.93 44.58 -5.73
C LEU A 59 15.57 43.13 -6.04
N ALA A 60 14.28 42.83 -6.23
CA ALA A 60 13.84 41.48 -6.58
C ALA A 60 14.42 41.01 -7.92
N ASN A 61 14.41 41.90 -8.92
CA ASN A 61 14.96 41.60 -10.24
C ASN A 61 16.48 41.44 -10.19
N GLU A 62 17.19 42.31 -9.47
CA GLU A 62 18.63 42.20 -9.29
C GLU A 62 19.02 40.87 -8.67
N GLN A 63 18.37 40.48 -7.57
CA GLN A 63 18.61 39.21 -6.87
C GLN A 63 18.35 37.99 -7.78
N ASP A 64 17.22 37.96 -8.46
CA ASP A 64 16.88 36.86 -9.36
C ASP A 64 17.85 36.77 -10.55
N GLN A 65 18.24 37.91 -11.12
CA GLN A 65 19.20 37.99 -12.23
C GLN A 65 20.61 37.58 -11.80
N GLU A 66 21.04 37.92 -10.59
CA GLU A 66 22.31 37.44 -10.02
C GLU A 66 22.29 35.92 -9.83
N ARG A 67 21.19 35.38 -9.30
CA ARG A 67 21.05 33.93 -9.09
C ARG A 67 21.09 33.17 -10.42
N VAL A 68 20.38 33.64 -11.44
CA VAL A 68 20.44 33.05 -12.79
C VAL A 68 21.87 33.10 -13.34
N ARG A 69 22.56 34.24 -13.26
CA ARG A 69 23.96 34.36 -13.71
C ARG A 69 24.89 33.39 -12.99
N PHE A 70 24.67 33.14 -11.70
CA PHE A 70 25.42 32.16 -10.94
C PHE A 70 25.15 30.74 -11.44
N LEU A 71 23.88 30.36 -11.56
CA LEU A 71 23.45 29.01 -11.97
C LEU A 71 23.90 28.67 -13.39
N GLU A 72 23.81 29.62 -14.32
CA GLU A 72 24.27 29.47 -15.70
C GLU A 72 25.80 29.31 -15.79
N ARG A 73 26.56 29.94 -14.89
CA ARG A 73 28.03 29.79 -14.82
C ARG A 73 28.47 28.46 -14.21
N GLU A 74 27.69 27.92 -13.28
CA GLU A 74 27.97 26.62 -12.68
C GLU A 74 27.86 25.47 -13.70
N ASN A 75 27.05 25.67 -14.76
CA ASN A 75 26.86 24.72 -15.85
C ASN A 75 26.46 23.32 -15.36
N ASN A 76 25.67 23.27 -14.27
CA ASN A 76 25.16 22.05 -13.66
C ASN A 76 23.73 21.78 -14.16
N PRO A 77 23.46 20.61 -14.76
CA PRO A 77 22.12 20.26 -15.26
C PRO A 77 21.01 20.30 -14.22
N ASN A 78 21.35 20.05 -12.95
CA ASN A 78 20.38 20.13 -11.85
C ASN A 78 19.89 21.57 -11.59
N ASN A 79 20.54 22.57 -12.17
CA ASN A 79 20.16 23.97 -12.02
C ASN A 79 19.05 24.41 -12.98
N TYR A 80 18.74 23.63 -14.02
CA TYR A 80 17.80 24.05 -15.07
C TYR A 80 16.39 24.31 -14.54
N ASP A 81 15.93 23.52 -13.56
CA ASP A 81 14.64 23.74 -12.88
C ASP A 81 14.59 25.09 -12.18
N GLU A 82 15.67 25.43 -11.47
CA GLU A 82 15.74 26.68 -10.74
C GLU A 82 15.82 27.88 -11.70
N VAL A 83 16.63 27.77 -12.76
CA VAL A 83 16.73 28.80 -13.81
C VAL A 83 15.36 29.04 -14.46
N PHE A 84 14.64 27.98 -14.83
CA PHE A 84 13.28 28.10 -15.38
C PHE A 84 12.31 28.76 -14.39
N ALA A 85 12.35 28.37 -13.12
CA ALA A 85 11.51 28.96 -12.09
C ALA A 85 11.81 30.45 -11.89
N ILE A 86 13.09 30.85 -11.90
CA ILE A 86 13.48 32.27 -11.77
C ILE A 86 12.99 33.09 -12.96
N TYR A 87 13.23 32.65 -14.21
CA TYR A 87 12.74 33.38 -15.38
C TYR A 87 11.21 33.48 -15.41
N SER A 88 10.50 32.43 -14.96
CA SER A 88 9.05 32.47 -14.81
C SER A 88 8.59 33.49 -13.76
N ARG A 89 9.29 33.59 -12.62
CA ARG A 89 9.02 34.63 -11.60
C ARG A 89 9.27 36.03 -12.15
N LEU A 90 10.40 36.25 -12.84
CA LEU A 90 10.74 37.53 -13.49
C LEU A 90 9.66 37.96 -14.48
N LYS A 91 9.20 37.03 -15.33
CA LYS A 91 8.08 37.25 -16.26
C LYS A 91 6.80 37.64 -15.53
N ASN A 92 6.40 36.86 -14.52
CA ASN A 92 5.18 37.09 -13.76
C ASN A 92 5.21 38.45 -13.04
N ARG A 93 6.35 38.79 -12.43
CA ARG A 93 6.58 40.07 -11.76
C ARG A 93 6.49 41.23 -12.75
N GLN A 94 7.14 41.13 -13.92
CA GLN A 94 7.05 42.15 -14.97
C GLN A 94 5.59 42.36 -15.43
N SER A 95 4.87 41.28 -15.73
CA SER A 95 3.45 41.35 -16.12
C SER A 95 2.58 42.02 -15.06
N LEU A 96 2.82 41.71 -13.78
CA LEU A 96 2.10 42.31 -12.67
C LEU A 96 2.36 43.81 -12.56
N VAL A 97 3.63 44.23 -12.59
CA VAL A 97 4.02 45.64 -12.44
C VAL A 97 3.54 46.48 -13.62
N ARG A 98 3.56 45.94 -14.85
CA ARG A 98 3.04 46.61 -16.05
C ARG A 98 1.60 47.10 -15.93
N THR A 99 0.78 46.49 -15.07
CA THR A 99 -0.62 46.91 -14.86
C THR A 99 -0.77 48.26 -14.16
N VAL A 100 0.30 48.80 -13.60
CA VAL A 100 0.31 50.10 -12.90
C VAL A 100 1.39 51.04 -13.44
N LEU A 101 2.02 50.71 -14.58
CA LEU A 101 2.95 51.60 -15.26
C LEU A 101 2.17 52.61 -16.13
N PRO A 102 2.70 53.83 -16.30
CA PRO A 102 3.93 54.36 -15.70
C PRO A 102 3.72 54.76 -14.22
N LEU A 103 4.74 54.60 -13.37
CA LEU A 103 4.68 54.97 -11.95
C LEU A 103 4.99 56.44 -11.73
N ASN A 104 4.30 57.08 -10.79
CA ASN A 104 4.67 58.41 -10.29
C ASN A 104 5.46 58.28 -8.97
N VAL A 105 6.79 58.29 -9.07
CA VAL A 105 7.70 58.20 -7.92
C VAL A 105 8.23 59.59 -7.57
N ALA A 106 7.68 60.20 -6.52
CA ALA A 106 8.08 61.53 -6.05
C ALA A 106 8.04 62.62 -7.14
N GLY A 107 6.98 62.61 -7.97
CA GLY A 107 6.81 63.58 -9.06
C GLY A 107 7.56 63.23 -10.35
N ARG A 108 8.31 62.12 -10.37
CA ARG A 108 8.97 61.60 -11.56
C ARG A 108 8.21 60.42 -12.12
N GLN A 109 8.00 60.43 -13.43
CA GLN A 109 7.43 59.31 -14.14
C GLN A 109 8.50 58.23 -14.35
N VAL A 110 8.27 57.04 -13.83
CA VAL A 110 9.16 55.87 -13.94
C VAL A 110 8.45 54.82 -14.78
N ASP A 111 9.12 54.37 -15.82
CA ASP A 111 8.71 53.23 -16.64
C ASP A 111 9.86 52.21 -16.67
N TYR A 112 9.54 50.95 -16.95
CA TYR A 112 10.52 49.87 -17.04
C TYR A 112 10.59 49.34 -18.45
N GLU A 113 11.82 49.07 -18.90
CA GLU A 113 12.05 48.38 -20.16
C GLU A 113 11.38 46.99 -20.14
N TYR A 114 10.76 46.63 -21.26
CA TYR A 114 10.22 45.29 -21.43
C TYR A 114 11.35 44.31 -21.71
N VAL A 115 11.53 43.34 -20.82
CA VAL A 115 12.45 42.22 -21.05
C VAL A 115 11.67 41.02 -21.55
N ASP A 116 12.10 40.45 -22.67
CA ASP A 116 11.51 39.23 -23.22
C ASP A 116 12.02 37.98 -22.47
N TYR A 117 11.39 37.70 -21.33
CA TYR A 117 11.65 36.50 -20.55
C TYR A 117 11.14 35.23 -21.23
N ASP A 118 10.22 35.30 -22.20
CA ASP A 118 9.74 34.12 -22.92
C ASP A 118 10.85 33.50 -23.76
N THR A 119 11.63 34.33 -24.46
CA THR A 119 12.82 33.87 -25.18
C THR A 119 13.84 33.21 -24.25
N GLN A 120 14.05 33.74 -23.03
CA GLN A 120 14.97 33.14 -22.07
C GLN A 120 14.47 31.80 -21.52
N ILE A 121 13.16 31.71 -21.23
CA ILE A 121 12.51 30.48 -20.80
C ILE A 121 12.63 29.39 -21.89
N ILE A 122 12.34 29.72 -23.14
CA ILE A 122 12.44 28.79 -24.28
C ILE A 122 13.89 28.35 -24.47
N LYS A 123 14.85 29.28 -24.40
CA LYS A 123 16.28 28.96 -24.51
C LYS A 123 16.75 28.02 -23.40
N ALA A 124 16.40 28.29 -22.15
CA ALA A 124 16.75 27.44 -21.01
C ALA A 124 16.17 26.02 -21.15
N LYS A 125 14.89 25.92 -21.51
CA LYS A 125 14.22 24.64 -21.79
C LYS A 125 14.91 23.85 -22.90
N ARG A 126 15.31 24.53 -23.97
CA ARG A 126 16.00 23.91 -25.10
C ARG A 126 17.36 23.32 -24.70
N ILE A 127 18.16 24.10 -23.96
CA ILE A 127 19.48 23.66 -23.48
C ILE A 127 19.34 22.47 -22.52
N ALA A 128 18.37 22.53 -21.61
CA ALA A 128 18.08 21.44 -20.69
C ALA A 128 17.70 20.16 -21.44
N ALA A 129 16.74 20.27 -22.37
CA ALA A 129 16.30 19.13 -23.17
C ALA A 129 17.44 18.52 -24.00
N GLU A 130 18.31 19.35 -24.59
CA GLU A 130 19.48 18.90 -25.35
C GLU A 130 20.48 18.12 -24.48
N TYR A 131 20.75 18.62 -23.28
CA TYR A 131 21.61 17.92 -22.32
C TYR A 131 21.03 16.55 -21.95
N TYR A 132 19.77 16.53 -21.52
CA TYR A 132 19.11 15.33 -21.02
C TYR A 132 18.91 14.28 -22.13
N TYR A 133 18.56 14.73 -23.33
CA TYR A 133 18.46 13.88 -24.52
C TYR A 133 19.81 13.24 -24.86
N GLY A 134 20.88 14.04 -24.97
CA GLY A 134 22.23 13.54 -25.27
C GLY A 134 22.75 12.59 -24.20
N SER A 135 22.56 12.91 -22.92
CA SER A 135 22.92 12.04 -21.80
C SER A 135 22.17 10.69 -21.87
N GLY A 136 20.86 10.73 -22.14
CA GLY A 136 20.06 9.51 -22.33
C GLY A 136 20.59 8.64 -23.47
N GLN A 137 20.94 9.23 -24.61
CA GLN A 137 21.50 8.49 -25.75
C GLN A 137 22.84 7.81 -25.41
N GLU A 138 23.74 8.49 -24.69
CA GLU A 138 25.01 7.89 -24.26
C GLU A 138 24.79 6.74 -23.26
N LEU A 139 23.85 6.90 -22.34
CA LEU A 139 23.50 5.85 -21.38
C LEU A 139 22.96 4.60 -22.10
N MET A 140 22.09 4.75 -23.10
CA MET A 140 21.57 3.61 -23.88
C MET A 140 22.68 2.82 -24.59
N LYS A 141 23.76 3.48 -25.06
CA LYS A 141 24.91 2.81 -25.69
C LYS A 141 25.66 1.87 -24.74
N THR A 142 25.55 2.09 -23.43
CA THR A 142 26.20 1.22 -22.42
C THR A 142 25.60 -0.19 -22.43
N GLY A 143 24.34 -0.35 -22.81
CA GLY A 143 23.72 -1.66 -23.00
C GLY A 143 23.37 -2.43 -21.73
N THR A 144 23.57 -1.85 -20.53
CA THR A 144 23.18 -2.45 -19.25
C THR A 144 21.80 -1.97 -18.81
N LYS A 145 21.05 -2.80 -18.07
CA LYS A 145 19.73 -2.42 -17.55
C LYS A 145 19.74 -1.13 -16.75
N ASP A 146 20.68 -0.96 -15.82
CA ASP A 146 20.77 0.26 -15.00
C ASP A 146 21.01 1.52 -15.84
N ALA A 147 21.83 1.41 -16.90
CA ALA A 147 22.01 2.51 -17.83
C ALA A 147 20.72 2.83 -18.61
N TYR A 148 19.94 1.82 -19.02
CA TYR A 148 18.62 2.06 -19.62
C TYR A 148 17.63 2.71 -18.65
N ARG A 149 17.66 2.35 -17.36
CA ARG A 149 16.85 3.01 -16.32
C ARG A 149 17.21 4.47 -16.16
N GLN A 150 18.50 4.76 -16.08
CA GLN A 150 18.97 6.13 -16.01
C GLN A 150 18.61 6.89 -17.30
N ALA A 151 18.76 6.26 -18.47
CA ALA A 151 18.39 6.85 -19.75
C ALA A 151 16.91 7.22 -19.79
N PHE A 152 16.02 6.34 -19.32
CA PHE A 152 14.59 6.64 -19.18
C PHE A 152 14.37 7.90 -18.34
N ILE A 153 15.01 8.00 -17.16
CA ILE A 153 14.89 9.17 -16.28
C ILE A 153 15.36 10.45 -16.98
N GLU A 154 16.54 10.43 -17.61
CA GLU A 154 17.06 11.60 -18.33
C GLU A 154 16.15 11.98 -19.51
N MET A 155 15.72 11.02 -20.31
CA MET A 155 14.86 11.28 -21.47
C MET A 155 13.46 11.77 -21.06
N SER A 156 12.90 11.27 -19.95
CA SER A 156 11.65 11.82 -19.38
C SER A 156 11.81 13.29 -18.98
N LYS A 157 12.96 13.68 -18.40
CA LYS A 157 13.27 15.10 -18.15
C LYS A 157 13.36 15.89 -19.45
N ALA A 158 14.04 15.35 -20.47
CA ALA A 158 14.10 15.99 -21.78
C ALA A 158 12.70 16.25 -22.37
N GLN A 159 11.78 15.29 -22.19
CA GLN A 159 10.40 15.37 -22.63
C GLN A 159 9.64 16.50 -21.90
N GLU A 160 9.82 16.61 -20.59
CA GLU A 160 9.21 17.67 -19.75
C GLU A 160 9.67 19.08 -20.17
N TYR A 161 10.96 19.28 -20.46
CA TYR A 161 11.47 20.59 -20.85
C TYR A 161 11.06 20.99 -22.27
N SER A 162 11.33 20.14 -23.26
CA SER A 162 11.12 20.47 -24.68
C SER A 162 10.98 19.23 -25.56
N GLY A 163 10.13 18.27 -25.17
CA GLY A 163 9.98 16.99 -25.90
C GLY A 163 9.61 17.14 -27.38
N GLY A 164 8.83 18.17 -27.75
CA GLY A 164 8.46 18.44 -29.14
C GLY A 164 9.63 18.79 -30.07
N MET A 165 10.84 18.98 -29.55
CA MET A 165 12.05 19.20 -30.33
C MET A 165 12.62 17.89 -30.92
N TYR A 166 12.27 16.75 -30.33
CA TYR A 166 12.86 15.45 -30.63
C TYR A 166 11.78 14.46 -31.07
N PRO A 167 11.59 14.23 -32.39
CA PRO A 167 10.54 13.35 -32.90
C PRO A 167 10.62 11.92 -32.33
N GLU A 168 11.83 11.39 -32.16
CA GLU A 168 12.10 10.01 -31.72
C GLU A 168 12.13 9.86 -30.19
N LEU A 169 11.98 10.95 -29.42
CA LEU A 169 12.15 10.91 -27.96
C LEU A 169 11.18 9.95 -27.27
N ASN A 170 9.92 9.92 -27.71
CA ASN A 170 8.93 9.01 -27.12
C ASN A 170 9.30 7.55 -27.37
N GLU A 171 9.80 7.23 -28.58
CA GLU A 171 10.22 5.87 -28.94
C GLU A 171 11.44 5.45 -28.11
N LEU A 172 12.41 6.35 -27.93
CA LEU A 172 13.59 6.08 -27.11
C LEU A 172 13.25 5.91 -25.62
N ILE A 173 12.29 6.67 -25.09
CA ILE A 173 11.79 6.49 -23.71
C ILE A 173 11.18 5.10 -23.55
N GLU A 174 10.32 4.67 -24.47
CA GLU A 174 9.71 3.34 -24.42
C GLU A 174 10.76 2.23 -24.61
N GLU A 175 11.74 2.42 -25.49
CA GLU A 175 12.84 1.48 -25.67
C GLU A 175 13.71 1.36 -24.40
N ALA A 176 14.09 2.50 -23.81
CA ALA A 176 14.85 2.53 -22.56
C ALA A 176 14.09 1.85 -21.43
N ARG A 177 12.77 2.10 -21.32
CA ARG A 177 11.91 1.41 -20.36
C ARG A 177 11.92 -0.10 -20.60
N PHE A 178 11.62 -0.52 -21.83
CA PHE A 178 11.52 -1.94 -22.20
C PHE A 178 12.82 -2.72 -21.93
N LYS A 179 13.98 -2.10 -22.23
CA LYS A 179 15.30 -2.71 -22.01
C LYS A 179 15.78 -2.62 -20.56
N GLY A 180 15.29 -1.64 -19.78
CA GLY A 180 15.57 -1.49 -18.35
C GLY A 180 14.77 -2.43 -17.44
N ILE A 181 13.68 -3.03 -17.94
CA ILE A 181 12.86 -3.99 -17.18
C ILE A 181 13.63 -5.30 -16.98
N SER A 182 13.71 -5.76 -15.73
CA SER A 182 14.16 -7.10 -15.36
C SER A 182 12.97 -8.06 -15.33
N ARG A 183 13.09 -9.16 -16.07
CA ARG A 183 12.03 -10.16 -16.17
C ARG A 183 12.33 -11.36 -15.29
N VAL A 184 11.34 -11.75 -14.51
CA VAL A 184 11.43 -12.82 -13.53
C VAL A 184 10.45 -13.93 -13.89
N LEU A 185 10.92 -15.16 -14.03
CA LEU A 185 10.06 -16.32 -14.20
C LEU A 185 9.89 -17.05 -12.87
N VAL A 186 8.65 -17.16 -12.40
CA VAL A 186 8.30 -17.90 -11.19
C VAL A 186 7.83 -19.30 -11.59
N ARG A 187 8.40 -20.34 -10.96
CA ARG A 187 8.07 -21.74 -11.22
C ARG A 187 7.92 -22.52 -9.92
N VAL A 188 7.06 -23.52 -9.93
CA VAL A 188 6.96 -24.53 -8.87
C VAL A 188 7.71 -25.76 -9.31
N ASN A 189 8.55 -26.29 -8.42
CA ASN A 189 9.20 -27.58 -8.60
C ASN A 189 8.73 -28.52 -7.48
N ASN A 190 8.03 -29.57 -7.85
CA ASN A 190 7.69 -30.63 -6.92
C ASN A 190 8.87 -31.61 -6.78
N LEU A 191 9.62 -31.50 -5.69
CA LEU A 191 10.73 -32.41 -5.33
C LEU A 191 10.28 -33.48 -4.31
N THR A 192 8.98 -33.54 -4.02
CA THR A 192 8.41 -34.50 -3.08
C THR A 192 8.27 -35.88 -3.74
N HIS A 193 8.00 -36.90 -2.94
CA HIS A 193 7.70 -38.25 -3.46
C HIS A 193 6.27 -38.38 -3.99
N MET A 194 5.41 -37.38 -3.74
CA MET A 194 4.01 -37.38 -4.14
C MET A 194 3.85 -36.79 -5.54
N LYS A 195 2.99 -37.41 -6.36
CA LYS A 195 2.59 -36.84 -7.65
C LYS A 195 1.46 -35.85 -7.43
N LEU A 196 1.79 -34.56 -7.49
CA LEU A 196 0.80 -33.48 -7.39
C LEU A 196 0.12 -33.26 -8.75
N ASP A 197 -1.15 -32.88 -8.72
CA ASP A 197 -1.91 -32.52 -9.91
C ASP A 197 -1.39 -31.19 -10.49
N PRO A 198 -1.22 -31.04 -11.81
CA PRO A 198 -0.88 -29.76 -12.44
C PRO A 198 -1.79 -28.59 -12.03
N VAL A 199 -3.05 -28.85 -11.66
CA VAL A 199 -3.97 -27.83 -11.14
C VAL A 199 -3.48 -27.25 -9.81
N PHE A 200 -2.91 -28.08 -8.93
CA PHE A 200 -2.32 -27.61 -7.67
C PHE A 200 -1.13 -26.69 -7.91
N GLU A 201 -0.25 -27.05 -8.86
CA GLU A 201 0.92 -26.23 -9.20
C GLU A 201 0.50 -24.88 -9.81
N GLN A 202 -0.56 -24.87 -10.62
CA GLN A 202 -1.13 -23.64 -11.18
C GLN A 202 -1.77 -22.77 -10.10
N ASP A 203 -2.59 -23.36 -9.24
CA ASP A 203 -3.22 -22.66 -8.11
C ASP A 203 -2.15 -21.99 -7.23
N LEU A 204 -1.06 -22.70 -6.90
CA LEU A 204 0.02 -22.16 -6.08
C LEU A 204 0.72 -20.94 -6.71
N LEU A 205 0.69 -20.82 -8.04
CA LEU A 205 1.24 -19.70 -8.80
C LEU A 205 0.24 -18.53 -8.97
N GLU A 206 -1.02 -18.67 -8.57
CA GLU A 206 -2.01 -17.59 -8.56
C GLU A 206 -1.82 -16.64 -7.36
N ILE A 207 -0.63 -16.03 -7.30
CA ILE A 207 -0.25 -15.11 -6.23
C ILE A 207 -0.48 -13.66 -6.68
N ASP A 208 -1.08 -12.85 -5.80
CA ASP A 208 -1.21 -11.40 -6.03
C ASP A 208 0.16 -10.69 -6.08
N THR A 209 0.51 -10.17 -7.26
CA THR A 209 1.79 -9.51 -7.56
C THR A 209 1.79 -8.01 -7.34
N ARG A 210 0.66 -7.39 -7.04
CA ARG A 210 0.54 -5.92 -6.93
C ARG A 210 1.51 -5.30 -5.92
N ASN A 211 1.95 -6.08 -4.92
CA ASN A 211 2.92 -5.65 -3.90
C ASN A 211 4.37 -6.07 -4.19
N LEU A 212 4.60 -6.85 -5.25
CA LEU A 212 5.91 -7.27 -5.73
C LEU A 212 6.40 -6.38 -6.88
N GLU A 213 5.47 -5.86 -7.67
CA GLU A 213 5.71 -5.00 -8.83
C GLU A 213 6.36 -3.68 -8.42
N ASN A 214 7.40 -3.33 -9.15
CA ASN A 214 7.94 -1.98 -9.22
C ASN A 214 8.08 -1.61 -10.71
N ASP A 215 8.39 -0.35 -11.00
CA ASP A 215 8.45 0.14 -12.39
C ASP A 215 9.47 -0.59 -13.29
N TRP A 216 10.33 -1.44 -12.71
CA TRP A 216 11.49 -2.05 -13.34
C TRP A 216 11.54 -3.57 -13.28
N VAL A 217 10.57 -4.24 -12.64
CA VAL A 217 10.56 -5.69 -12.46
C VAL A 217 9.21 -6.25 -12.87
N GLU A 218 9.23 -7.18 -13.81
CA GLU A 218 8.06 -7.86 -14.35
C GLU A 218 8.09 -9.34 -13.94
N TYR A 219 7.04 -9.81 -13.28
CA TYR A 219 6.93 -11.20 -12.82
C TYR A 219 6.01 -11.99 -13.73
N HIS A 220 6.50 -13.10 -14.28
CA HIS A 220 5.71 -14.04 -15.07
C HIS A 220 5.57 -15.36 -14.32
N PHE A 221 4.34 -15.89 -14.28
CA PHE A 221 4.00 -17.17 -13.64
C PHE A 221 3.78 -18.29 -14.65
N LYS A 222 3.85 -17.94 -15.93
CA LYS A 222 3.81 -18.88 -17.06
C LYS A 222 4.84 -18.40 -18.08
N HIS A 223 5.47 -19.35 -18.75
CA HIS A 223 6.36 -19.01 -19.85
C HIS A 223 5.51 -18.49 -21.02
N LEU A 224 5.55 -17.19 -21.27
CA LEU A 224 4.66 -16.54 -22.24
C LEU A 224 5.09 -16.79 -23.70
N ASN A 225 6.40 -16.85 -23.98
CA ASN A 225 6.97 -17.12 -25.30
C ASN A 225 8.47 -17.49 -25.17
N GLU A 226 8.99 -18.33 -26.07
CA GLU A 226 10.40 -18.74 -26.16
C GLU A 226 11.34 -17.56 -26.46
N ASP A 227 10.83 -16.49 -27.06
CA ASP A 227 11.60 -15.28 -27.39
C ASP A 227 11.90 -14.38 -26.17
N ILE A 228 11.27 -14.64 -25.02
CA ILE A 228 11.46 -13.83 -23.81
C ILE A 228 12.63 -14.37 -23.00
N ALA A 229 13.73 -13.62 -22.98
CA ALA A 229 14.84 -13.85 -22.06
C ALA A 229 14.47 -13.38 -20.64
N TYR A 230 14.61 -14.27 -19.67
CA TYR A 230 14.41 -13.99 -18.25
C TYR A 230 15.75 -13.73 -17.57
N ASP A 231 15.84 -12.63 -16.83
CA ASP A 231 17.03 -12.24 -16.09
C ASP A 231 17.17 -13.01 -14.78
N TYR A 232 16.03 -13.37 -14.20
CA TYR A 232 15.95 -14.13 -12.95
C TYR A 232 14.93 -15.25 -13.03
N ASP A 233 15.21 -16.29 -12.25
CA ASP A 233 14.29 -17.38 -11.97
C ASP A 233 13.99 -17.41 -10.47
N ILE A 234 12.70 -17.51 -10.13
CA ILE A 234 12.25 -17.81 -8.79
C ILE A 234 11.70 -19.23 -8.80
N LEU A 235 12.34 -20.12 -8.05
CA LEU A 235 11.92 -21.51 -7.92
C LEU A 235 11.28 -21.71 -6.55
N VAL A 236 10.01 -22.09 -6.55
CA VAL A 236 9.29 -22.57 -5.37
C VAL A 236 9.47 -24.08 -5.32
N ASN A 237 10.44 -24.54 -4.55
CA ASN A 237 10.75 -25.95 -4.40
C ASN A 237 9.94 -26.53 -3.24
N LEU A 238 9.06 -27.48 -3.54
CA LEU A 238 8.34 -28.27 -2.53
C LEU A 238 9.20 -29.49 -2.21
N GLU A 239 9.65 -29.63 -0.96
CA GLU A 239 10.61 -30.66 -0.57
C GLU A 239 9.96 -31.80 0.21
N MET A 240 9.02 -31.48 1.10
CA MET A 240 8.35 -32.47 1.94
C MET A 240 6.87 -32.16 2.07
N ILE A 241 6.05 -33.20 1.97
CA ILE A 241 4.63 -33.17 2.30
C ILE A 241 4.39 -34.28 3.30
N THR A 242 3.76 -33.94 4.43
CA THR A 242 3.39 -34.88 5.48
C THR A 242 1.92 -34.70 5.79
N VAL A 243 1.18 -35.81 5.88
CA VAL A 243 -0.21 -35.85 6.31
C VAL A 243 -0.27 -36.75 7.54
N SER A 244 -0.90 -36.28 8.62
CA SER A 244 -1.10 -37.10 9.81
C SER A 244 -2.12 -38.20 9.52
N PRO A 245 -2.06 -39.34 10.24
CA PRO A 245 -3.18 -40.26 10.30
C PRO A 245 -4.44 -39.57 10.83
N ASP A 246 -5.60 -40.17 10.58
CA ASP A 246 -6.87 -39.77 11.16
C ASP A 246 -6.85 -40.05 12.67
N GLU A 247 -6.89 -39.01 13.50
CA GLU A 247 -6.91 -39.13 14.96
C GLU A 247 -8.33 -38.92 15.48
N VAL A 248 -8.83 -39.88 16.26
CA VAL A 248 -10.15 -39.81 16.89
C VAL A 248 -9.99 -40.01 18.39
N ASN A 249 -10.46 -39.04 19.17
CA ASN A 249 -10.53 -39.13 20.62
C ASN A 249 -12.00 -39.05 21.05
N GLU A 250 -12.44 -40.00 21.86
CA GLU A 250 -13.80 -40.04 22.40
C GLU A 250 -13.80 -39.75 23.91
N LYS A 251 -14.79 -38.97 24.35
CA LYS A 251 -15.03 -38.66 25.76
C LYS A 251 -16.51 -38.84 26.09
N ASP A 252 -16.75 -39.65 27.11
CA ASP A 252 -18.10 -39.91 27.60
C ASP A 252 -18.38 -39.07 28.85
N GLU A 253 -19.54 -38.43 28.89
CA GLU A 253 -20.02 -37.66 30.03
C GLU A 253 -21.47 -38.05 30.40
N LEU A 254 -21.67 -38.40 31.67
CA LEU A 254 -22.95 -38.89 32.18
C LEU A 254 -23.73 -37.76 32.87
N PHE A 255 -24.88 -37.42 32.29
CA PHE A 255 -25.82 -36.44 32.82
C PHE A 255 -26.97 -37.13 33.54
N LYS A 256 -27.34 -36.57 34.69
CA LYS A 256 -28.48 -37.04 35.50
C LYS A 256 -29.34 -35.86 35.92
N LYS A 257 -30.64 -35.96 35.66
CA LYS A 257 -31.61 -34.92 36.04
C LYS A 257 -32.79 -35.55 36.75
N LYS A 258 -33.13 -35.04 37.93
CA LYS A 258 -34.35 -35.43 38.63
C LYS A 258 -35.50 -34.57 38.14
N VAL A 259 -36.52 -35.20 37.58
CA VAL A 259 -37.73 -34.53 37.11
C VAL A 259 -38.95 -35.11 37.85
N GLU A 260 -39.94 -34.26 38.08
CA GLU A 260 -41.21 -34.70 38.67
C GLU A 260 -41.96 -35.60 37.66
N ASP A 261 -42.36 -36.78 38.11
CA ASP A 261 -43.02 -37.84 37.35
C ASP A 261 -44.38 -38.16 37.98
N GLY A 262 -45.23 -37.13 38.01
CA GLY A 262 -46.53 -37.20 38.64
C GLY A 262 -46.47 -37.19 40.16
N PHE A 263 -47.50 -37.75 40.79
CA PHE A 263 -47.68 -37.70 42.23
C PHE A 263 -48.24 -39.03 42.77
N GLU A 264 -47.89 -39.36 44.00
CA GLU A 264 -48.48 -40.46 44.75
C GLU A 264 -49.43 -39.90 45.81
N TYR A 265 -50.60 -40.54 45.94
CA TYR A 265 -51.57 -40.19 46.97
C TYR A 265 -51.10 -40.73 48.32
N VAL A 266 -51.13 -39.88 49.33
CA VAL A 266 -50.90 -40.32 50.71
C VAL A 266 -52.16 -41.02 51.19
N LEU A 267 -52.02 -42.23 51.75
CA LEU A 267 -53.14 -43.00 52.27
C LEU A 267 -53.26 -42.83 53.79
N ASP A 268 -54.50 -42.80 54.30
CA ASP A 268 -54.79 -42.84 55.73
C ASP A 268 -54.65 -44.27 56.30
N ALA A 269 -54.80 -44.43 57.62
CA ALA A 269 -54.66 -45.73 58.30
C ALA A 269 -55.66 -46.82 57.81
N ASN A 270 -56.70 -46.43 57.08
CA ASN A 270 -57.74 -47.32 56.55
C ASN A 270 -57.55 -47.59 55.04
N GLY A 271 -56.51 -47.04 54.41
CA GLY A 271 -56.22 -47.21 52.99
C GLY A 271 -56.97 -46.26 52.05
N ASN A 272 -57.66 -45.24 52.57
CA ASN A 272 -58.30 -44.20 51.73
C ASN A 272 -57.33 -43.06 51.45
N VAL A 273 -57.53 -42.33 50.35
CA VAL A 273 -56.73 -41.15 50.01
C VAL A 273 -56.92 -40.07 51.10
N MET A 274 -55.81 -39.70 51.73
CA MET A 274 -55.75 -38.69 52.79
C MET A 274 -56.07 -37.31 52.20
N LYS A 275 -56.96 -36.58 52.88
CA LYS A 275 -57.37 -35.23 52.48
C LYS A 275 -56.77 -34.19 53.42
N ASP A 276 -56.43 -33.03 52.87
CA ASP A 276 -55.98 -31.87 53.64
C ASP A 276 -57.13 -31.25 54.44
N THR A 277 -56.84 -30.24 55.25
CA THR A 277 -57.83 -29.49 56.04
C THR A 277 -58.88 -28.75 55.21
N ALA A 278 -58.70 -28.63 53.88
CA ALA A 278 -59.66 -28.05 52.94
C ALA A 278 -60.44 -29.11 52.13
N GLY A 279 -60.16 -30.41 52.33
CA GLY A 279 -60.82 -31.53 51.66
C GLY A 279 -60.16 -31.99 50.35
N ASN A 280 -59.00 -31.43 49.97
CA ASN A 280 -58.26 -31.80 48.77
C ASN A 280 -57.36 -33.01 49.03
N ASP A 281 -57.17 -33.87 48.04
CA ASP A 281 -56.29 -35.03 48.17
C ASP A 281 -54.83 -34.61 48.35
N ILE A 282 -54.15 -35.19 49.34
CA ILE A 282 -52.73 -34.95 49.60
C ILE A 282 -51.90 -35.76 48.60
N LYS A 283 -51.14 -35.03 47.79
CA LYS A 283 -50.28 -35.55 46.72
C LYS A 283 -48.83 -35.28 47.07
N LEU A 284 -47.99 -36.31 47.05
CA LEU A 284 -46.54 -36.16 47.12
C LEU A 284 -45.97 -36.24 45.71
N PRO A 285 -45.14 -35.26 45.28
CA PRO A 285 -44.49 -35.34 43.98
C PRO A 285 -43.59 -36.57 43.95
N LYS A 286 -43.79 -37.40 42.92
CA LYS A 286 -42.92 -38.53 42.62
C LYS A 286 -41.81 -38.01 41.71
N TYR A 287 -40.57 -38.44 41.93
CA TYR A 287 -39.46 -38.05 41.06
C TYR A 287 -38.94 -39.26 40.30
N LYS A 288 -38.70 -39.10 39.00
CA LYS A 288 -37.87 -40.02 38.21
C LYS A 288 -36.51 -39.39 37.96
N THR A 289 -35.47 -40.21 37.86
CA THR A 289 -34.14 -39.75 37.46
C THR A 289 -33.95 -40.06 35.99
N LEU A 290 -33.92 -39.03 35.16
CA LEU A 290 -33.50 -39.12 33.77
C LEU A 290 -31.98 -39.26 33.71
N GLN A 291 -31.49 -40.05 32.75
CA GLN A 291 -30.06 -40.23 32.52
C GLN A 291 -29.78 -40.20 31.03
N CYS A 292 -28.70 -39.51 30.66
CA CYS A 292 -28.20 -39.47 29.30
C CYS A 292 -26.68 -39.47 29.34
N THR A 293 -26.06 -40.28 28.51
CA THR A 293 -24.62 -40.19 28.26
C THR A 293 -24.43 -39.40 26.98
N MET A 294 -23.70 -38.30 27.05
CA MET A 294 -23.16 -37.63 25.89
C MET A 294 -21.82 -38.28 25.54
N ILE A 295 -21.65 -38.64 24.28
CA ILE A 295 -20.39 -39.16 23.74
C ILE A 295 -19.88 -38.09 22.78
N GLU A 296 -18.84 -37.39 23.20
CA GLU A 296 -18.12 -36.39 22.40
C GLU A 296 -17.02 -37.09 21.60
N THR A 297 -16.97 -36.82 20.30
CA THR A 297 -15.96 -37.34 19.37
C THR A 297 -15.19 -36.17 18.78
N HIS A 298 -13.89 -36.14 19.07
CA HIS A 298 -12.95 -35.15 18.55
C HIS A 298 -12.11 -35.77 17.43
N GLN A 299 -12.18 -35.18 16.24
CA GLN A 299 -11.48 -35.59 15.04
C GLN A 299 -10.36 -34.60 14.74
N PHE A 300 -9.13 -35.10 14.62
CA PHE A 300 -7.96 -34.30 14.30
C PHE A 300 -7.19 -34.90 13.13
N LYS A 301 -6.82 -34.05 12.17
CA LYS A 301 -5.92 -34.41 11.06
C LYS A 301 -5.16 -33.17 10.62
N SER A 302 -3.88 -33.29 10.27
CA SER A 302 -3.10 -32.18 9.75
C SER A 302 -2.35 -32.56 8.48
N ALA A 303 -2.09 -31.56 7.63
CA ALA A 303 -1.16 -31.66 6.53
C ALA A 303 -0.17 -30.50 6.58
N ARG A 304 1.08 -30.80 6.27
CA ARG A 304 2.17 -29.85 6.27
C ARG A 304 2.98 -29.97 4.99
N ILE A 305 3.29 -28.82 4.40
CA ILE A 305 4.16 -28.68 3.24
C ILE A 305 5.37 -27.85 3.67
N ASP A 306 6.58 -28.38 3.47
CA ASP A 306 7.84 -27.69 3.70
C ASP A 306 8.65 -27.60 2.40
N GLY A 307 9.37 -26.50 2.23
CA GLY A 307 10.16 -26.24 1.05
C GLY A 307 10.96 -24.94 1.13
N ASN A 308 11.30 -24.39 -0.03
CA ASN A 308 12.01 -23.12 -0.12
C ASN A 308 11.69 -22.34 -1.40
N VAL A 309 11.95 -21.04 -1.32
CA VAL A 309 12.02 -20.14 -2.48
C VAL A 309 13.48 -19.86 -2.78
N GLU A 310 13.92 -20.20 -4.00
CA GLU A 310 15.25 -19.90 -4.52
C GLU A 310 15.17 -18.80 -5.57
N ILE A 311 16.05 -17.81 -5.47
CA ILE A 311 16.21 -16.73 -6.45
C ILE A 311 17.54 -16.93 -7.17
N LEU A 312 17.47 -17.08 -8.48
CA LEU A 312 18.60 -17.30 -9.37
C LEU A 312 18.72 -16.12 -10.33
N SER A 313 19.94 -15.61 -10.54
CA SER A 313 20.25 -14.82 -11.73
C SER A 313 20.54 -15.78 -12.88
N ASN A 314 20.21 -15.41 -14.11
CA ASN A 314 20.54 -16.18 -15.32
C ASN A 314 21.78 -15.67 -16.06
N ASN A 315 22.23 -14.43 -15.79
CA ASN A 315 23.36 -13.80 -16.47
C ASN A 315 24.28 -13.06 -15.48
N PRO A 316 25.29 -13.72 -14.88
CA PRO A 316 25.60 -15.15 -14.98
C PRO A 316 24.67 -16.02 -14.14
N LYS A 317 24.54 -17.30 -14.52
CA LYS A 317 23.72 -18.25 -13.75
C LYS A 317 24.25 -18.42 -12.33
N LYS A 318 23.50 -17.96 -11.32
CA LYS A 318 23.94 -17.96 -9.91
C LYS A 318 22.76 -17.99 -8.95
N LEU A 319 22.82 -18.85 -7.94
CA LEU A 319 21.93 -18.79 -6.77
C LEU A 319 22.26 -17.55 -5.94
N ILE A 320 21.31 -16.61 -5.86
CA ILE A 320 21.45 -15.38 -5.09
C ILE A 320 20.98 -15.59 -3.66
N ARG A 321 19.82 -16.24 -3.52
CA ARG A 321 19.18 -16.42 -2.22
C ARG A 321 18.34 -17.69 -2.18
N LYS A 322 18.26 -18.27 -0.99
CA LYS A 322 17.38 -19.39 -0.63
C LYS A 322 16.68 -19.04 0.68
N GLU A 323 15.36 -19.07 0.70
CA GLU A 323 14.55 -18.84 1.89
C GLU A 323 13.64 -20.04 2.16
N PRO A 324 13.61 -20.57 3.39
CA PRO A 324 12.66 -21.61 3.73
C PRO A 324 11.23 -21.08 3.71
N ILE A 325 10.31 -21.90 3.22
CA ILE A 325 8.87 -21.67 3.28
C ILE A 325 8.19 -22.93 3.80
N GLY A 326 7.03 -22.75 4.39
CA GLY A 326 6.19 -23.87 4.79
C GLY A 326 4.79 -23.41 5.14
N ALA A 327 3.87 -24.36 5.11
CA ALA A 327 2.47 -24.15 5.44
C ALA A 327 1.93 -25.41 6.13
N GLU A 328 0.94 -25.18 6.98
CA GLU A 328 0.21 -26.25 7.66
C GLU A 328 -1.29 -25.96 7.57
N HIS A 329 -2.06 -27.01 7.36
CA HIS A 329 -3.51 -27.00 7.43
C HIS A 329 -3.96 -28.04 8.46
N ILE A 330 -4.90 -27.65 9.31
CA ILE A 330 -5.43 -28.48 10.39
C ILE A 330 -6.93 -28.64 10.17
N PHE A 331 -7.37 -29.89 10.15
CA PHE A 331 -8.76 -30.29 10.30
C PHE A 331 -8.97 -30.65 11.77
N ASP A 332 -9.84 -29.89 12.42
CA ASP A 332 -10.19 -30.03 13.83
C ASP A 332 -11.71 -29.91 13.94
N HIS A 333 -12.37 -31.03 14.25
CA HIS A 333 -13.83 -31.11 14.30
C HIS A 333 -14.29 -31.85 15.56
N ALA A 334 -15.21 -31.25 16.29
CA ALA A 334 -15.88 -31.86 17.43
C ALA A 334 -17.35 -32.12 17.08
N SER A 335 -17.82 -33.33 17.40
CA SER A 335 -19.23 -33.71 17.30
C SER A 335 -19.63 -34.44 18.57
N ALA A 336 -20.93 -34.47 18.88
CA ALA A 336 -21.41 -35.24 20.02
C ALA A 336 -22.71 -35.96 19.70
N ARG A 337 -22.95 -37.07 20.39
CA ARG A 337 -24.22 -37.80 20.32
C ARG A 337 -24.74 -38.15 21.71
N ALA A 338 -26.06 -38.10 21.85
CA ALA A 338 -26.76 -38.45 23.07
C ALA A 338 -27.22 -39.90 23.08
N VAL A 339 -26.98 -40.62 24.16
CA VAL A 339 -27.47 -41.99 24.41
C VAL A 339 -28.27 -41.98 25.72
N GLY A 340 -29.60 -41.98 25.61
CA GLY A 340 -30.51 -41.95 26.76
C GLY A 340 -31.58 -40.88 26.62
N ASP A 341 -32.03 -40.32 27.75
CA ASP A 341 -33.07 -39.29 27.77
C ASP A 341 -32.45 -37.89 27.64
N VAL A 342 -32.55 -37.29 26.45
CA VAL A 342 -31.95 -35.98 26.11
C VAL A 342 -32.41 -34.86 27.06
N GLU A 343 -33.58 -34.97 27.69
CA GLU A 343 -34.03 -33.99 28.68
C GLU A 343 -33.14 -33.94 29.94
N ALA A 344 -32.29 -34.96 30.14
CA ALA A 344 -31.29 -35.01 31.21
C ALA A 344 -30.06 -34.12 30.96
N LEU A 345 -29.79 -33.72 29.71
CA LEU A 345 -28.67 -32.87 29.34
C LEU A 345 -28.87 -31.42 29.80
N ASP A 346 -27.76 -30.70 29.99
CA ASP A 346 -27.76 -29.25 30.18
C ASP A 346 -27.65 -28.51 28.83
N GLU A 347 -27.69 -27.18 28.87
CA GLU A 347 -27.70 -26.35 27.66
C GLU A 347 -26.41 -26.48 26.83
N GLU A 348 -25.25 -26.67 27.48
CA GLU A 348 -23.96 -26.85 26.79
C GLU A 348 -23.92 -28.20 26.07
N ALA A 349 -24.31 -29.28 26.74
CA ALA A 349 -24.39 -30.60 26.13
C ALA A 349 -25.43 -30.66 25.01
N LEU A 350 -26.55 -29.95 25.15
CA LEU A 350 -27.54 -29.81 24.08
C LEU A 350 -26.95 -29.12 22.84
N TYR A 351 -26.16 -28.06 23.01
CA TYR A 351 -25.48 -27.41 21.88
C TYR A 351 -24.44 -28.31 21.21
N MET A 352 -23.69 -29.09 21.98
CA MET A 352 -22.68 -30.01 21.43
C MET A 352 -23.30 -31.12 20.57
N ILE A 353 -24.46 -31.67 20.97
CA ILE A 353 -25.13 -32.73 20.20
C ILE A 353 -25.82 -32.21 18.92
N GLU A 354 -25.92 -30.90 18.73
CA GLU A 354 -26.34 -30.30 17.44
C GLU A 354 -25.22 -30.38 16.39
N GLN A 355 -23.95 -30.55 16.80
CA GLN A 355 -22.83 -30.69 15.88
C GLN A 355 -22.76 -32.13 15.35
N GLU A 356 -23.07 -32.29 14.06
CA GLU A 356 -23.03 -33.59 13.40
C GLU A 356 -21.59 -34.07 13.15
N ALA A 357 -21.40 -35.39 13.18
CA ALA A 357 -20.15 -36.01 12.77
C ALA A 357 -19.96 -35.88 11.25
N ILE A 358 -18.77 -35.47 10.83
CA ILE A 358 -18.40 -35.35 9.41
C ILE A 358 -17.25 -36.31 9.08
N PRO A 359 -17.15 -36.81 7.84
CA PRO A 359 -16.02 -37.63 7.44
C PRO A 359 -14.71 -36.82 7.47
N PHE A 360 -13.61 -37.50 7.76
CA PHE A 360 -12.28 -36.90 7.59
C PHE A 360 -12.08 -36.46 6.13
N PRO A 361 -11.48 -35.28 5.89
CA PRO A 361 -10.98 -34.94 4.58
C PRO A 361 -9.94 -35.96 4.13
N ASN A 362 -9.93 -36.25 2.83
CA ASN A 362 -8.91 -37.12 2.27
C ASN A 362 -7.54 -36.40 2.23
N ASP A 363 -6.46 -37.17 2.07
CA ASP A 363 -5.10 -36.62 2.13
C ASP A 363 -4.86 -35.55 1.05
N PHE A 364 -5.45 -35.69 -0.13
CA PHE A 364 -5.34 -34.69 -1.21
C PHE A 364 -6.07 -33.40 -0.86
N GLU A 365 -7.26 -33.46 -0.26
CA GLU A 365 -7.99 -32.28 0.23
C GLU A 365 -7.18 -31.55 1.31
N MET A 366 -6.58 -32.28 2.25
CA MET A 366 -5.73 -31.71 3.29
C MET A 366 -4.51 -30.99 2.69
N ILE A 367 -3.85 -31.60 1.70
CA ILE A 367 -2.70 -31.01 0.99
C ILE A 367 -3.15 -29.79 0.17
N PHE A 368 -4.27 -29.90 -0.54
CA PHE A 368 -4.81 -28.82 -1.37
C PHE A 368 -5.14 -27.59 -0.51
N ASN A 369 -5.77 -27.78 0.65
CA ASN A 369 -6.07 -26.68 1.57
C ASN A 369 -4.82 -25.98 2.13
N CYS A 370 -3.63 -26.60 2.04
CA CYS A 370 -2.38 -25.93 2.40
C CYS A 370 -2.00 -24.82 1.40
N THR A 371 -2.53 -24.80 0.16
CA THR A 371 -2.17 -23.76 -0.83
C THR A 371 -2.54 -22.36 -0.36
N GLU A 372 -3.69 -22.20 0.29
CA GLU A 372 -4.16 -20.92 0.82
C GLU A 372 -3.20 -20.30 1.84
N THR A 373 -2.53 -21.15 2.64
CA THR A 373 -1.52 -20.70 3.60
C THR A 373 -0.13 -20.59 2.97
N LEU A 374 0.17 -21.40 1.95
CA LEU A 374 1.47 -21.43 1.28
C LEU A 374 1.67 -20.25 0.31
N LYS A 375 0.63 -19.82 -0.42
CA LYS A 375 0.64 -18.66 -1.33
C LYS A 375 1.17 -17.39 -0.64
N PRO A 376 0.65 -16.96 0.54
CA PRO A 376 1.22 -15.85 1.30
C PRO A 376 2.69 -16.04 1.71
N ALA A 377 3.08 -17.26 2.09
CA ALA A 377 4.45 -17.56 2.51
C ALA A 377 5.44 -17.42 1.34
N ILE A 378 5.09 -17.93 0.15
CA ILE A 378 5.85 -17.74 -1.09
C ILE A 378 5.96 -16.25 -1.40
N ARG A 379 4.84 -15.53 -1.43
CA ARG A 379 4.81 -14.08 -1.70
C ARG A 379 5.74 -13.32 -0.75
N GLN A 380 5.71 -13.65 0.54
CA GLN A 380 6.55 -13.02 1.53
C GLN A 380 8.03 -13.36 1.33
N GLY A 381 8.34 -14.62 0.98
CA GLY A 381 9.68 -15.06 0.62
C GLY A 381 10.25 -14.27 -0.55
N ILE A 382 9.44 -14.05 -1.61
CA ILE A 382 9.83 -13.21 -2.75
C ILE A 382 9.98 -11.75 -2.32
N TYR A 383 8.99 -11.18 -1.62
CA TYR A 383 8.96 -9.77 -1.23
C TYR A 383 10.15 -9.36 -0.35
N ARG A 384 10.55 -10.19 0.61
CA ARG A 384 11.70 -9.94 1.49
C ARG A 384 13.02 -9.85 0.72
N ASN A 385 13.07 -10.49 -0.44
CA ASN A 385 14.28 -10.63 -1.24
C ASN A 385 14.23 -9.85 -2.56
N ARG A 386 13.19 -9.03 -2.77
CA ARG A 386 13.03 -8.21 -3.98
C ARG A 386 14.21 -7.30 -4.27
N GLN A 387 14.96 -6.88 -3.25
CA GLN A 387 16.16 -6.05 -3.38
C GLN A 387 17.29 -6.71 -4.19
N PHE A 388 17.24 -8.04 -4.36
CA PHE A 388 18.19 -8.79 -5.17
C PHE A 388 17.77 -8.90 -6.64
N ILE A 389 16.57 -8.42 -6.97
CA ILE A 389 16.02 -8.40 -8.32
C ILE A 389 16.02 -6.95 -8.79
N TYR A 390 16.94 -6.66 -9.69
CA TYR A 390 17.13 -5.38 -10.35
C TYR A 390 17.61 -5.65 -11.77
#